data_AF-A0A7C4AFZ8-F1
#
_entry.id   AF-A0A7C4AFZ8-F1
#
_cell.length_a   1.000
_cell.length_b   1.000
_cell.length_c   1.000
_cell.angle_alpha   90.00
_cell.angle_beta   90.00
_cell.angle_gamma   90.00
#
_symmetry.space_group_name_H-M   'P 1'
#
loop_
_entity.id
_entity.type
_entity.pdbx_description
1 polymer ?
#
loop_
_entity_poly.entity_id
_entity_poly.type
_entity_poly.pdbx_seq_one_letter_code
_entity_poly.pdbx_strand_id
1 'polypeptide(L)'
;MRRVTAVRAQTTSADRLATRIMWGLVVGLLAGVAGRLLGRAWPICMEPAAWVANQVLDPVGQVFLRVLFFVVVPLVFCSLTLGVVQLGRVERLGPLAGRTFLLFALNMGVGVALGLLIMNTVRPGERMAPEAKEHLLQQFRPQMEENQRRNVEQPRLNLSEAVEMFMPRNLLKAIVEFQLLPLILFGLLVGAAGTQLPLAQRLKTQEALEIVTELMTR
;
A
#
# COMPACT_ATOMS: atom_id res chain seq x y z
N MET A 1 -14.91 -39.21 -6.51
CA MET A 1 -15.83 -38.25 -7.18
C MET A 1 -16.20 -37.01 -6.36
N ARG A 2 -16.36 -37.06 -5.03
CA ARG A 2 -16.75 -35.87 -4.22
C ARG A 2 -15.73 -34.73 -4.09
N ARG A 3 -14.43 -34.97 -4.33
CA ARG A 3 -13.39 -33.91 -4.23
C ARG A 3 -13.32 -32.98 -5.44
N VAL A 4 -13.77 -33.44 -6.62
CA VAL A 4 -13.70 -32.66 -7.87
C VAL A 4 -14.81 -31.60 -7.96
N THR A 5 -15.98 -31.86 -7.37
CA THR A 5 -17.10 -30.92 -7.32
C THR A 5 -16.87 -29.76 -6.35
N ALA A 6 -16.13 -29.96 -5.26
CA ALA A 6 -15.83 -28.90 -4.28
C ALA A 6 -14.87 -27.83 -4.83
N VAL A 7 -13.88 -28.24 -5.64
CA VAL A 7 -12.92 -27.31 -6.27
C VAL A 7 -13.59 -26.42 -7.31
N ARG A 8 -14.54 -26.96 -8.09
CA ARG A 8 -15.28 -26.20 -9.12
C ARG A 8 -16.25 -25.17 -8.53
N ALA A 9 -16.74 -25.39 -7.31
CA ALA A 9 -17.60 -24.43 -6.61
C ALA A 9 -16.82 -23.21 -6.08
N GLN A 10 -15.58 -23.40 -5.61
CA GLN A 10 -14.74 -22.32 -5.06
C GLN A 10 -14.21 -21.34 -6.12
N THR A 11 -13.95 -21.78 -7.35
CA THR A 11 -13.49 -20.87 -8.42
C THR A 11 -14.58 -19.89 -8.87
N THR A 12 -15.83 -20.35 -8.94
CA THR A 12 -16.95 -19.52 -9.44
C THR A 12 -17.38 -18.36 -8.52
N SER A 13 -17.05 -18.40 -7.24
CA SER A 13 -17.37 -17.31 -6.29
C SER A 13 -16.31 -16.20 -6.29
N ALA A 14 -15.02 -16.57 -6.33
CA ALA A 14 -13.91 -15.63 -6.39
C ALA A 14 -13.93 -14.80 -7.70
N ASP A 15 -14.19 -15.45 -8.83
CA ASP A 15 -14.35 -14.77 -10.12
C ASP A 15 -15.48 -13.73 -10.09
N ARG A 16 -16.55 -14.03 -9.33
CA ARG A 16 -17.71 -13.15 -9.17
C ARG A 16 -17.40 -11.90 -8.33
N LEU A 17 -16.50 -12.01 -7.34
CA LEU A 17 -16.05 -10.89 -6.52
C LEU A 17 -15.10 -9.96 -7.28
N ALA A 18 -14.08 -10.53 -7.94
CA ALA A 18 -13.15 -9.75 -8.77
C ALA A 18 -13.89 -8.99 -9.87
N THR A 19 -14.82 -9.66 -10.55
CA THR A 19 -15.67 -9.04 -11.58
C THR A 19 -16.53 -7.90 -11.00
N ARG A 20 -17.06 -8.04 -9.77
CA ARG A 20 -17.80 -6.97 -9.09
C ARG A 20 -16.94 -5.76 -8.78
N ILE A 21 -15.70 -5.96 -8.33
CA ILE A 21 -14.76 -4.86 -8.07
C ILE A 21 -14.42 -4.15 -9.38
N MET A 22 -14.14 -4.91 -10.45
CA MET A 22 -13.88 -4.34 -11.77
C MET A 22 -15.07 -3.54 -12.30
N TRP A 23 -16.29 -4.07 -12.20
CA TRP A 23 -17.49 -3.32 -12.56
C TRP A 23 -17.70 -2.09 -11.68
N GLY A 24 -17.42 -2.17 -10.37
CA GLY A 24 -17.45 -1.02 -9.47
C GLY A 24 -16.48 0.08 -9.90
N LEU A 25 -15.25 -0.28 -10.28
CA LEU A 25 -14.25 0.66 -10.78
C LEU A 25 -14.69 1.30 -12.10
N VAL A 26 -15.18 0.50 -13.05
CA VAL A 26 -15.63 0.99 -14.37
C VAL A 26 -16.84 1.91 -14.21
N VAL A 27 -17.84 1.52 -13.42
CA VAL A 27 -19.03 2.34 -13.17
C VAL A 27 -18.65 3.62 -12.44
N GLY A 28 -17.78 3.56 -11.42
CA GLY A 28 -17.29 4.74 -10.71
C GLY A 28 -16.54 5.71 -11.62
N LEU A 29 -15.68 5.20 -12.49
CA LEU A 29 -14.96 6.01 -13.48
C LEU A 29 -15.92 6.66 -14.48
N LEU A 30 -16.86 5.89 -15.05
CA LEU A 30 -17.83 6.39 -16.01
C LEU A 30 -18.75 7.45 -15.37
N ALA A 31 -19.23 7.20 -14.15
CA ALA A 31 -20.04 8.17 -13.40
C ALA A 31 -19.27 9.46 -13.10
N GLY A 32 -17.98 9.37 -12.72
CA GLY A 32 -17.14 10.54 -12.48
C GLY A 32 -16.89 11.36 -13.75
N VAL A 33 -16.58 10.70 -14.87
CA VAL A 33 -16.40 11.37 -16.17
C VAL A 33 -17.70 11.98 -16.67
N ALA A 34 -18.81 11.25 -16.61
CA ALA A 34 -20.13 11.74 -17.00
C ALA A 34 -20.55 12.95 -16.15
N GLY A 35 -20.31 12.90 -14.83
CA GLY A 35 -20.57 14.02 -13.93
C GLY A 35 -19.80 15.29 -14.32
N ARG A 36 -18.52 15.16 -14.71
CA ARG A 36 -17.74 16.31 -15.20
C ARG A 36 -18.22 16.83 -16.56
N LEU A 37 -18.59 15.95 -17.49
CA LEU A 37 -19.08 16.35 -18.82
C LEU A 37 -20.45 17.03 -18.75
N LEU A 38 -21.38 16.46 -17.97
CA LEU A 38 -22.69 17.03 -17.71
C LEU A 38 -22.59 18.36 -16.94
N GLY A 39 -21.66 18.46 -15.98
CA GLY A 39 -21.37 19.71 -15.27
C GLY A 39 -20.90 20.84 -16.20
N ARG A 40 -20.14 20.50 -17.25
CA ARG A 40 -19.73 21.48 -18.28
C ARG A 40 -20.89 21.94 -19.17
N ALA A 41 -21.89 21.07 -19.41
CA ALA A 41 -23.06 21.37 -20.24
C ALA A 41 -24.18 22.09 -19.46
N TRP A 42 -24.38 21.75 -18.19
CA TRP A 42 -25.31 22.40 -17.26
C TRP A 42 -24.60 22.78 -15.96
N PRO A 43 -24.16 24.06 -15.82
CA PRO A 43 -23.46 24.54 -14.62
C PRO A 43 -24.26 24.37 -13.32
N ILE A 44 -25.60 24.34 -13.42
CA ILE A 44 -26.53 24.12 -12.30
C ILE A 44 -26.31 22.76 -11.62
N CYS A 45 -25.80 21.76 -12.35
CA CYS A 45 -25.58 20.41 -11.82
C CYS A 45 -24.20 20.21 -11.16
N MET A 46 -23.28 21.18 -11.24
CA MET A 46 -21.92 21.04 -10.71
C MET A 46 -21.87 21.05 -9.18
N GLU A 47 -22.56 22.00 -8.55
CA GLU A 47 -22.66 22.14 -7.09
C GLU A 47 -23.20 20.88 -6.39
N PRO A 48 -24.38 20.33 -6.78
CA PRO A 48 -24.90 19.12 -6.15
C PRO A 48 -24.05 17.87 -6.46
N ALA A 49 -23.47 17.77 -7.66
CA ALA A 49 -22.58 16.65 -7.99
C ALA A 49 -21.28 16.68 -7.16
N ALA A 50 -20.69 17.86 -6.99
CA ALA A 50 -19.51 18.05 -6.14
C ALA A 50 -19.84 17.77 -4.67
N TRP A 51 -21.03 18.16 -4.20
CA TRP A 51 -21.48 17.85 -2.85
C TRP A 51 -21.61 16.35 -2.62
N VAL A 52 -22.26 15.61 -3.52
CA VAL A 52 -22.38 14.14 -3.42
C VAL A 52 -21.00 13.47 -3.44
N ALA A 53 -20.10 13.93 -4.31
CA ALA A 53 -18.74 13.38 -4.38
C ALA A 53 -17.99 13.59 -3.06
N ASN A 54 -17.93 14.83 -2.57
CA ASN A 54 -17.09 15.19 -1.43
C ASN A 54 -17.69 14.79 -0.07
N GLN A 55 -19.02 14.78 0.07
CA GLN A 55 -19.68 14.55 1.36
C GLN A 55 -20.20 13.13 1.54
N VAL A 56 -20.41 12.39 0.44
CA VAL A 56 -20.95 11.03 0.50
C VAL A 56 -19.94 10.02 0.00
N LEU A 57 -19.43 10.19 -1.23
CA LEU A 57 -18.55 9.19 -1.83
C LEU A 57 -17.16 9.18 -1.18
N ASP A 58 -16.59 10.35 -0.89
CA ASP A 58 -15.27 10.46 -0.27
C ASP A 58 -15.24 9.82 1.13
N PRO A 59 -16.15 10.12 2.08
CA PRO A 59 -16.17 9.45 3.38
C PRO A 59 -16.35 7.94 3.29
N VAL A 60 -17.19 7.46 2.36
CA VAL A 60 -17.37 6.02 2.12
C VAL A 60 -16.07 5.38 1.62
N GLY A 61 -15.37 6.03 0.69
CA GLY A 61 -14.05 5.62 0.23
C GLY A 61 -13.02 5.60 1.36
N GLN A 62 -13.03 6.62 2.23
CA GLN A 62 -12.15 6.69 3.40
C GLN A 62 -12.42 5.56 4.40
N VAL A 63 -13.69 5.22 4.66
CA VAL A 63 -14.05 4.08 5.52
C VAL A 63 -13.52 2.78 4.91
N PHE A 64 -13.69 2.57 3.60
CA PHE A 64 -13.15 1.41 2.91
C PHE A 64 -11.62 1.30 3.05
N LEU A 65 -10.88 2.39 2.82
CA LEU A 65 -9.43 2.43 3.00
C LEU A 65 -9.02 2.16 4.45
N ARG A 66 -9.73 2.73 5.43
CA ARG A 66 -9.45 2.50 6.86
C ARG A 66 -9.62 1.03 7.22
N VAL A 67 -10.70 0.38 6.76
CA VAL A 67 -10.92 -1.06 6.99
C VAL A 67 -9.78 -1.89 6.38
N LEU A 68 -9.32 -1.54 5.18
CA LEU A 68 -8.14 -2.20 4.58
C LEU A 68 -6.90 -2.03 5.47
N PHE A 69 -6.61 -0.83 5.95
CA PHE A 69 -5.45 -0.58 6.82
C PHE A 69 -5.56 -1.29 8.19
N PHE A 70 -6.76 -1.44 8.74
CA PHE A 70 -7.00 -2.22 9.97
C PHE A 70 -6.58 -3.68 9.82
N VAL A 71 -6.78 -4.27 8.64
CA VAL A 71 -6.38 -5.66 8.34
C VAL A 71 -4.89 -5.76 8.01
N VAL A 72 -4.35 -4.79 7.28
CA VAL A 72 -2.95 -4.83 6.81
C VAL A 72 -1.94 -4.87 7.96
N VAL A 73 -2.09 -4.05 9.00
CA VAL A 73 -1.07 -3.94 10.06
C VAL A 73 -0.87 -5.26 10.83
N PRO A 74 -1.92 -5.91 11.38
CA PRO A 74 -1.77 -7.21 12.03
C PRO A 74 -1.30 -8.29 11.07
N LEU A 75 -1.82 -8.31 9.84
CA LEU A 75 -1.49 -9.32 8.85
C LEU A 75 -0.01 -9.27 8.45
N VAL A 76 0.53 -8.08 8.20
CA VAL A 76 1.95 -7.90 7.86
C VAL A 76 2.85 -8.39 9.01
N PHE A 77 2.53 -8.00 10.25
CA PHE A 77 3.29 -8.45 11.41
C PHE A 77 3.26 -9.98 11.57
N CYS A 78 2.08 -10.59 11.56
CA CYS A 78 1.93 -12.03 11.75
C CYS A 78 2.53 -12.82 10.60
N SER A 79 2.27 -12.43 9.35
CA SER A 79 2.78 -13.11 8.16
C SER A 79 4.31 -13.07 8.08
N LEU A 80 4.92 -11.92 8.35
CA LEU A 80 6.39 -11.79 8.36
C LEU A 80 7.01 -12.58 9.51
N THR A 81 6.48 -12.43 10.72
CA THR A 81 7.00 -13.15 11.90
C THR A 81 6.90 -14.66 11.66
N LEU A 82 5.73 -15.16 11.24
CA LEU A 82 5.49 -16.56 10.92
C LEU A 82 6.44 -17.05 9.83
N GLY A 83 6.59 -16.31 8.75
CA GLY A 83 7.49 -16.64 7.65
C GLY A 83 8.94 -16.81 8.11
N VAL A 84 9.42 -15.92 8.99
CA VAL A 84 10.78 -16.01 9.53
C VAL A 84 10.93 -17.19 10.50
N VAL A 85 9.95 -17.42 11.39
CA VAL A 85 9.99 -18.55 12.33
C VAL A 85 9.95 -19.90 11.58
N GLN A 86 9.23 -19.98 10.46
CA GLN A 86 9.18 -21.17 9.59
C GLN A 86 10.51 -21.47 8.87
N LEU A 87 11.34 -20.46 8.59
CA LEU A 87 12.69 -20.68 8.04
C LEU A 87 13.59 -21.45 9.01
N GLY A 88 13.30 -21.38 10.32
CA GLY A 88 13.94 -22.15 11.40
C GLY A 88 15.39 -21.78 11.71
N ARG A 89 16.11 -21.13 10.79
CA ARG A 89 17.52 -20.74 10.91
C ARG A 89 17.73 -19.32 10.38
N VAL A 90 18.18 -18.41 11.24
CA VAL A 90 18.37 -16.98 10.91
C VAL A 90 19.44 -16.80 9.83
N GLU A 91 20.41 -17.71 9.72
CA GLU A 91 21.49 -17.61 8.72
C GLU A 91 20.98 -17.70 7.28
N ARG A 92 19.80 -18.31 7.07
CA ARG A 92 19.16 -18.40 5.75
C ARG A 92 18.46 -17.11 5.34
N LEU A 93 18.16 -16.23 6.29
CA LEU A 93 17.45 -14.97 6.06
C LEU A 93 18.29 -13.97 5.27
N GLY A 94 19.58 -13.83 5.60
CA GLY A 94 20.48 -12.87 4.94
C GLY A 94 20.62 -13.07 3.43
N PRO A 95 21.00 -14.28 2.95
CA PRO A 95 21.10 -14.57 1.52
C PRO A 95 19.76 -14.45 0.79
N LEU A 96 18.66 -14.80 1.45
CA LEU A 96 17.32 -14.65 0.89
C LEU A 96 16.98 -13.16 0.71
N ALA A 97 17.15 -12.36 1.76
CA ALA A 97 16.91 -10.92 1.73
C ALA A 97 17.79 -10.21 0.70
N GLY A 98 19.07 -10.58 0.59
CA GLY A 98 19.98 -10.01 -0.40
C GLY A 98 19.58 -10.30 -1.85
N ARG A 99 19.21 -11.55 -2.16
CA ARG A 99 18.72 -11.93 -3.50
C ARG A 99 17.40 -11.23 -3.83
N THR A 100 16.48 -11.19 -2.87
CA THR A 100 15.20 -10.50 -3.01
C THR A 100 15.38 -9.00 -3.21
N PHE A 101 16.24 -8.35 -2.40
CA PHE A 101 16.55 -6.94 -2.53
C PHE A 101 17.14 -6.61 -3.89
N LEU A 102 18.12 -7.39 -4.38
CA LEU A 102 18.71 -7.18 -5.69
C LEU A 102 17.66 -7.33 -6.81
N LEU A 103 16.80 -8.35 -6.71
CA LEU A 103 15.70 -8.55 -7.66
C LEU A 103 14.72 -7.38 -7.66
N PHE A 104 14.31 -6.89 -6.48
CA PHE A 104 13.44 -5.73 -6.38
C PHE A 104 14.10 -4.43 -6.85
N ALA A 105 15.38 -4.21 -6.54
CA ALA A 105 16.13 -3.05 -6.99
C ALA A 105 16.26 -3.02 -8.52
N LEU A 106 16.55 -4.16 -9.14
CA LEU A 106 16.57 -4.30 -10.59
C LEU A 106 15.19 -4.08 -11.20
N ASN A 107 14.14 -4.67 -10.61
CA ASN A 107 12.77 -4.52 -11.09
C ASN A 107 12.28 -3.06 -10.99
N MET A 108 12.55 -2.38 -9.88
CA MET A 108 12.27 -0.95 -9.72
C MET A 108 13.11 -0.12 -10.69
N GLY A 109 14.39 -0.45 -10.88
CA GLY A 109 15.26 0.23 -11.83
C GLY A 109 14.73 0.15 -13.27
N VAL A 110 14.27 -1.03 -13.70
CA VAL A 110 13.62 -1.20 -15.01
C VAL A 110 12.33 -0.37 -15.09
N GLY A 111 11.50 -0.40 -14.05
CA GLY A 111 10.27 0.39 -13.99
C GLY A 111 10.52 1.90 -14.07
N VAL A 112 11.52 2.41 -13.34
CA VAL A 112 11.94 3.82 -13.38
C VAL A 112 12.48 4.17 -14.75
N ALA A 113 13.32 3.31 -15.36
CA ALA A 113 13.85 3.55 -16.70
C ALA A 113 12.74 3.65 -17.75
N LEU A 114 11.75 2.74 -17.71
CA LEU A 114 10.58 2.79 -18.57
C LEU A 114 9.71 4.03 -18.31
N GLY A 115 9.47 4.36 -17.04
CA GLY A 115 8.73 5.56 -16.66
C GLY A 115 9.39 6.84 -17.17
N LEU A 116 10.71 6.96 -17.01
CA LEU A 116 11.50 8.09 -17.53
C LEU A 116 11.48 8.14 -19.05
N LEU A 117 11.61 7.00 -19.74
CA LEU A 117 11.54 6.94 -21.19
C LEU A 117 10.19 7.45 -21.71
N ILE A 118 9.08 6.97 -21.14
CA ILE A 118 7.73 7.42 -21.52
C ILE A 118 7.55 8.91 -21.18
N MET A 119 7.95 9.34 -19.99
CA MET A 119 7.79 10.74 -19.56
C MET A 119 8.58 11.71 -20.46
N ASN A 120 9.80 11.33 -20.88
CA ASN A 120 10.66 12.19 -21.70
C ASN A 120 10.25 12.21 -23.18
N THR A 121 9.63 11.14 -23.68
CA THR A 121 9.14 11.03 -25.07
C THR A 121 7.76 11.63 -25.25
N VAL A 122 6.81 11.33 -24.35
CA VAL A 122 5.43 11.81 -24.44
C VAL A 122 5.31 13.26 -23.96
N ARG A 123 6.19 13.71 -23.04
CA ARG A 123 6.21 15.06 -22.47
C ARG A 123 4.81 15.61 -22.15
N PRO A 124 4.02 14.91 -21.30
CA PRO A 124 2.63 15.28 -21.07
C PRO A 124 2.47 16.71 -20.51
N GLY A 125 3.47 17.21 -19.77
CA GLY A 125 3.46 18.55 -19.19
C GLY A 125 3.45 19.71 -20.20
N GLU A 126 4.01 19.50 -21.39
CA GLU A 126 3.97 20.50 -22.47
C GLU A 126 2.60 20.53 -23.18
N ARG A 127 1.81 19.47 -23.03
CA ARG A 127 0.50 19.29 -23.69
C ARG A 127 -0.68 19.73 -22.83
N MET A 128 -0.43 20.26 -21.64
CA MET A 128 -1.48 20.78 -20.74
C MET A 128 -1.85 22.21 -21.13
N ALA A 129 -3.15 22.54 -21.12
CA ALA A 129 -3.61 23.90 -21.31
C ALA A 129 -3.03 24.84 -20.22
N PRO A 130 -2.67 26.10 -20.55
CA PRO A 130 -2.07 27.03 -19.58
C PRO A 130 -2.90 27.22 -18.32
N GLU A 131 -4.23 27.32 -18.47
CA GLU A 131 -5.19 27.47 -17.37
C GLU A 131 -5.19 26.25 -16.43
N ALA A 132 -5.12 25.03 -16.98
CA ALA A 132 -5.06 23.81 -16.20
C ALA A 132 -3.73 23.70 -15.44
N LYS A 133 -2.63 24.14 -16.05
CA LYS A 133 -1.31 24.19 -15.42
C LYS A 133 -1.30 25.18 -14.25
N GLU A 134 -1.87 26.36 -14.42
CA GLU A 134 -1.93 27.38 -13.38
C GLU A 134 -2.82 26.96 -12.21
N HIS A 135 -3.98 26.35 -12.47
CA HIS A 135 -4.85 25.81 -11.42
C HIS A 135 -4.16 24.71 -10.60
N LEU A 136 -3.41 23.81 -11.25
CA LEU A 136 -2.62 22.79 -10.56
C LEU A 136 -1.50 23.42 -9.73
N LEU A 137 -0.78 24.40 -10.27
CA LEU A 137 0.26 25.11 -9.53
C LEU A 137 -0.30 25.80 -8.29
N GLN A 138 -1.46 26.46 -8.39
CA GLN A 138 -2.12 27.11 -7.25
C GLN A 138 -2.58 26.09 -6.19
N GLN A 139 -3.20 24.98 -6.63
CA GLN A 139 -3.68 23.93 -5.72
C GLN A 139 -2.55 23.27 -4.94
N PHE A 140 -1.40 23.02 -5.58
CA PHE A 140 -0.28 22.31 -4.95
C PHE A 140 0.81 23.24 -4.41
N ARG A 141 0.70 24.57 -4.61
CA ARG A 141 1.64 25.58 -4.10
C ARG A 141 1.96 25.45 -2.60
N PRO A 142 0.97 25.37 -1.68
CA PRO A 142 1.28 25.28 -0.25
C PRO A 142 2.10 24.02 0.09
N GLN A 143 1.80 22.91 -0.59
CA GLN A 143 2.53 21.66 -0.41
C GLN A 143 3.93 21.72 -1.04
N MET A 144 4.09 22.42 -2.17
CA MET A 144 5.41 22.68 -2.77
C MET A 144 6.28 23.56 -1.89
N GLU A 145 5.71 24.59 -1.26
CA GLU A 145 6.44 25.46 -0.32
C GLU A 145 6.85 24.70 0.95
N GLU A 146 5.97 23.84 1.49
CA GLU A 146 6.32 22.95 2.60
C GLU A 146 7.41 21.95 2.20
N ASN A 147 7.28 21.31 1.03
CA ASN A 147 8.29 20.38 0.52
C ASN A 147 9.62 21.08 0.26
N GLN A 148 9.62 22.30 -0.28
CA GLN A 148 10.85 23.07 -0.52
C GLN A 148 11.50 23.50 0.79
N ARG A 149 10.74 23.92 1.80
CA ARG A 149 11.30 24.19 3.15
C ARG A 149 11.98 22.94 3.71
N ARG A 150 11.34 21.77 3.61
CA ARG A 150 11.94 20.49 4.02
C ARG A 150 13.17 20.10 3.19
N ASN A 151 13.18 20.37 1.89
CA ASN A 151 14.24 19.94 0.96
C ASN A 151 15.44 20.91 0.95
N VAL A 152 15.24 22.18 1.31
CA VAL A 152 16.31 23.19 1.46
C VAL A 152 17.02 23.04 2.82
N GLU A 153 16.34 22.53 3.84
CA GLU A 153 16.94 22.23 5.16
C GLU A 153 17.55 20.81 5.28
N GLN A 154 17.28 19.90 4.35
CA GLN A 154 17.83 18.53 4.37
C GLN A 154 18.61 18.15 3.09
N PRO A 155 19.87 18.58 2.94
CA PRO A 155 20.78 17.96 2.00
C PRO A 155 21.40 16.71 2.65
N ARG A 156 21.04 15.54 2.09
CA ARG A 156 21.50 14.16 2.38
C ARG A 156 20.81 13.53 3.58
N LEU A 157 20.11 12.40 3.33
CA LEU A 157 19.69 11.47 4.36
C LEU A 157 20.90 11.15 5.23
N ASN A 158 20.95 11.72 6.43
CA ASN A 158 22.03 11.42 7.35
C ASN A 158 21.84 9.98 7.84
N LEU A 159 22.93 9.26 8.12
CA LEU A 159 22.85 7.89 8.60
C LEU A 159 21.98 7.79 9.87
N SER A 160 21.99 8.84 10.70
CA SER A 160 21.11 8.97 11.88
C SER A 160 19.63 9.00 11.52
N GLU A 161 19.24 9.75 10.49
CA GLU A 161 17.84 9.83 10.03
C GLU A 161 17.41 8.50 9.41
N ALA A 162 18.29 7.88 8.61
CA ALA A 162 18.04 6.56 8.07
C ALA A 162 17.82 5.54 9.20
N VAL A 163 18.68 5.53 10.23
CA VAL A 163 18.50 4.65 11.40
C VAL A 163 17.19 4.94 12.12
N GLU A 164 16.80 6.20 12.27
CA GLU A 164 15.52 6.56 12.91
C GLU A 164 14.30 6.10 12.10
N MET A 165 14.40 6.08 10.75
CA MET A 165 13.36 5.51 9.87
C MET A 165 13.19 4.00 10.04
N PHE A 166 14.29 3.26 10.27
CA PHE A 166 14.24 1.81 10.48
C PHE A 166 13.90 1.43 11.92
N MET A 167 14.48 2.13 12.90
CA MET A 167 14.40 1.86 14.33
C MET A 167 13.99 3.13 15.09
N PRO A 168 12.69 3.47 15.10
CA PRO A 168 12.20 4.62 15.82
C PRO A 168 12.32 4.40 17.33
N ARG A 169 12.47 5.49 18.08
CA ARG A 169 12.56 5.45 19.56
C ARG A 169 11.32 4.86 20.22
N ASN A 170 10.16 4.95 19.56
CA ASN A 170 8.90 4.38 20.05
C ASN A 170 8.21 3.59 18.94
N LEU A 171 8.36 2.27 18.99
CA LEU A 171 7.76 1.35 18.04
C LEU A 171 6.22 1.41 18.06
N LEU A 172 5.59 1.47 19.24
CA LEU A 172 4.13 1.51 19.34
C LEU A 172 3.55 2.75 18.66
N LYS A 173 4.20 3.90 18.82
CA LYS A 173 3.84 5.13 18.11
C LYS A 173 3.94 4.93 16.59
N ALA A 174 5.04 4.35 16.11
CA ALA A 174 5.23 4.09 14.68
C ALA A 174 4.14 3.16 14.09
N ILE A 175 3.73 2.14 14.84
CA ILE A 175 2.65 1.22 14.44
C ILE A 175 1.30 1.96 14.38
N VAL A 176 1.00 2.80 15.38
CA VAL A 176 -0.23 3.60 15.43
C VAL A 176 -0.27 4.64 14.31
N GLU A 177 0.88 5.17 13.90
CA GLU A 177 1.04 6.09 12.77
C GLU A 177 1.13 5.37 11.41
N PHE A 178 0.86 4.05 11.36
CA PHE A 178 0.89 3.22 10.14
C PHE A 178 2.25 3.22 9.41
N GLN A 179 3.35 3.40 10.15
CA GLN A 179 4.70 3.29 9.59
C GLN A 179 5.05 1.81 9.38
N LEU A 180 4.94 1.35 8.14
CA LEU A 180 5.14 -0.06 7.80
C LEU A 180 6.59 -0.52 7.93
N LEU A 181 7.57 0.34 7.67
CA LEU A 181 8.98 -0.05 7.68
C LEU A 181 9.47 -0.49 9.09
N PRO A 182 9.24 0.28 10.17
CA PRO A 182 9.50 -0.17 11.54
C PRO A 182 8.75 -1.45 11.91
N LEU A 183 7.50 -1.58 11.47
CA LEU A 183 6.66 -2.77 11.72
C LEU A 183 7.28 -4.02 11.08
N ILE A 184 7.73 -3.92 9.83
CA ILE A 184 8.41 -4.99 9.10
C ILE A 184 9.69 -5.40 9.84
N LEU A 185 10.52 -4.42 10.23
CA LEU A 185 11.76 -4.70 10.95
C LEU A 185 11.48 -5.38 12.30
N PHE A 186 10.48 -4.90 13.03
CA PHE A 186 10.06 -5.52 14.28
C PHE A 186 9.58 -6.96 14.09
N GLY A 187 8.71 -7.22 13.11
CA GLY A 187 8.26 -8.58 12.80
C GLY A 187 9.42 -9.50 12.40
N LEU A 188 10.41 -8.98 11.68
CA LEU A 188 11.63 -9.71 11.32
C LEU A 188 12.46 -10.08 12.56
N LEU A 189 12.67 -9.13 13.48
CA LEU A 189 13.43 -9.33 14.71
C LEU A 189 12.72 -10.28 15.67
N VAL A 190 11.40 -10.12 15.86
CA VAL A 190 10.58 -11.03 16.66
C VAL A 190 10.60 -12.43 16.06
N GLY A 191 10.48 -12.54 14.74
CA GLY A 191 10.57 -13.82 14.04
C GLY A 191 11.94 -14.48 14.22
N ALA A 192 13.02 -13.71 14.09
CA ALA A 192 14.38 -14.20 14.30
C ALA A 192 14.60 -14.67 15.74
N ALA A 193 14.14 -13.92 16.74
CA ALA A 193 14.16 -14.35 18.14
C ALA A 193 13.31 -15.62 18.37
N GLY A 194 12.15 -15.71 17.70
CA GLY A 194 11.28 -16.89 17.74
C GLY A 194 11.94 -18.17 17.20
N THR A 195 12.91 -18.07 16.29
CA THR A 195 13.67 -19.25 15.82
C THR A 195 14.56 -19.86 16.89
N GLN A 196 14.94 -19.09 17.91
CA GLN A 196 15.81 -19.52 19.02
C GLN A 196 15.02 -20.20 20.15
N LEU A 197 13.69 -20.19 20.10
CA LEU A 197 12.84 -20.83 21.11
C LEU A 197 12.92 -22.37 21.04
N PRO A 198 12.70 -23.06 22.19
CA PRO A 198 12.53 -24.51 22.21
C PRO A 198 11.41 -24.97 21.27
N LEU A 199 11.55 -26.15 20.67
CA LEU A 199 10.62 -26.68 19.65
C LEU A 199 9.15 -26.59 20.07
N ALA A 200 8.82 -26.94 21.32
CA ALA A 200 7.46 -26.89 21.83
C ALA A 200 6.88 -25.46 21.89
N GLN A 201 7.69 -24.46 22.25
CA GLN A 201 7.25 -23.07 22.28
C GLN A 201 7.17 -22.49 20.87
N ARG A 202 8.14 -22.81 20.00
CA ARG A 202 8.15 -22.38 18.60
C ARG A 202 6.90 -22.82 17.86
N LEU A 203 6.46 -24.07 18.03
CA LEU A 203 5.24 -24.58 17.41
C LEU A 203 4.00 -23.84 17.91
N LYS A 204 3.89 -23.57 19.23
CA LYS A 204 2.80 -22.77 19.79
C LYS A 204 2.78 -21.34 19.24
N THR A 205 3.95 -20.72 19.07
CA THR A 205 4.06 -19.39 18.46
C THR A 205 3.62 -19.43 17.00
N GLN A 206 4.02 -20.44 16.22
CA GLN A 206 3.59 -20.60 14.84
C GLN A 206 2.07 -20.75 14.74
N GLU A 207 1.48 -21.63 15.55
CA GLU A 207 0.03 -21.86 15.59
C GLU A 207 -0.73 -20.57 15.96
N ALA A 208 -0.27 -19.83 16.97
CA ALA A 208 -0.88 -18.56 17.35
C ALA A 208 -0.82 -17.51 16.22
N LEU A 209 0.32 -17.38 15.54
CA LEU A 209 0.50 -16.45 14.43
C LEU A 209 -0.33 -16.86 13.19
N GLU A 210 -0.45 -18.16 12.95
CA GLU A 210 -1.28 -18.72 11.88
C GLU A 210 -2.76 -18.44 12.14
N ILE A 211 -3.25 -18.66 13.37
CA ILE A 211 -4.63 -18.34 13.76
C ILE A 211 -4.95 -16.87 13.52
N VAL A 212 -4.06 -15.95 13.93
CA VAL A 212 -4.27 -14.51 13.70
C VAL A 212 -4.26 -14.19 12.20
N THR A 213 -3.35 -14.81 11.44
CA THR A 213 -3.31 -14.62 9.98
C THR A 213 -4.59 -15.12 9.33
N GLU A 214 -5.08 -16.31 9.71
CA GLU A 214 -6.33 -16.88 9.20
C GLU A 214 -7.52 -15.99 9.54
N LEU A 215 -7.62 -15.53 10.79
CA LEU A 215 -8.67 -14.61 11.26
C LEU A 215 -8.73 -13.33 10.41
N MET A 216 -7.58 -12.78 10.02
CA MET A 216 -7.49 -11.55 9.22
C MET A 216 -7.77 -11.78 7.73
N THR A 217 -7.61 -13.01 7.24
CA THR A 217 -7.86 -13.36 5.82
C THR A 217 -9.27 -13.89 5.54
N ARG A 218 -10.06 -14.18 6.59
CA ARG A 218 -11.44 -14.65 6.51
C ARG A 218 -12.43 -13.49 6.38
#